data_AF-A0A814RAE0-F1
#
_entry.id   AF-A0A814RAE0-F1
#
_cell.length_a   1.000
_cell.length_b   1.000
_cell.length_c   1.000
_cell.angle_alpha   90.00
_cell.angle_beta   90.00
_cell.angle_gamma   90.00
#
_symmetry.space_group_name_H-M   'P 1'
#
loop_
_entity.id
_entity.type
_entity.pdbx_description
1 polymer ?
#
loop_
_entity_poly.entity_id
_entity_poly.type
_entity_poly.pdbx_seq_one_letter_code
_entity_poly.pdbx_strand_id
1 'polypeptide(L)'
;MATEAPTTTAPPTTTAVPTTTTTTTTTTTTTTTTTTTTTTLAPEVDREWEDLILAGPTVVNYLGLFMVLASRKSQILTAPVGVTPQYLSVAQPLPAILSRISTDMQTAFKLASDDLVRTRSNMDQIPDHINAGLLLIQTAPSALLKTLLPYTLKNVQRAANEGAAVTKPTLERFLTVEAILKELVTLLTSTSPAEGEDADYLTEAKAYANDIQTQWSLLVKLFKKFSDRADITETRITNSFISPTEAANNLTTETQRRSHLDKLIPAAIAIDQSSHLLNMMALSYDEISNEHMANQIVAHRPYLGLATESLRALSQRQLWQSTIAQSVKVARLAQVRQNEFAATSPGRNELYSTYLKDPVAA
;
A
#
# COMPACT_ATOMS: atom_id res chain seq x y z
N MET A 1 51.85 59.80 3.17
CA MET A 1 52.97 60.44 2.44
C MET A 1 54.18 59.56 2.66
N ALA A 2 54.98 59.11 1.71
CA ALA A 2 55.00 59.21 0.25
C ALA A 2 56.10 58.22 -0.21
N THR A 3 55.97 57.64 -1.43
CA THR A 3 57.04 57.35 -2.43
C THR A 3 58.35 56.64 -2.02
N GLU A 4 59.00 55.79 -2.82
CA GLU A 4 58.85 55.42 -4.25
C GLU A 4 59.57 54.08 -4.56
N ALA A 5 59.38 53.54 -5.77
CA ALA A 5 60.15 52.39 -6.30
C ALA A 5 61.42 52.85 -7.06
N PRO A 6 62.29 51.92 -7.49
CA PRO A 6 62.29 51.51 -8.92
C PRO A 6 62.46 49.98 -9.14
N THR A 7 61.77 49.29 -10.08
CA THR A 7 62.01 49.18 -11.56
C THR A 7 63.44 48.77 -11.97
N THR A 8 63.73 47.86 -12.94
CA THR A 8 62.99 46.81 -13.69
C THR A 8 63.99 46.04 -14.58
N THR A 9 63.72 44.78 -14.94
CA THR A 9 64.11 44.22 -16.25
C THR A 9 63.12 43.14 -16.71
N ALA A 10 62.97 42.99 -18.04
CA ALA A 10 61.79 42.41 -18.70
C ALA A 10 62.17 41.25 -19.68
N PRO A 11 61.21 40.58 -20.38
CA PRO A 11 61.34 39.20 -20.88
C PRO A 11 61.66 39.11 -22.40
N PRO A 12 61.52 37.95 -23.10
CA PRO A 12 60.23 37.37 -23.55
C PRO A 12 60.19 35.80 -23.41
N THR A 13 59.35 34.93 -24.02
CA THR A 13 58.33 35.02 -25.10
C THR A 13 57.26 33.90 -25.01
N THR A 14 55.98 34.25 -25.19
CA THR A 14 54.84 33.54 -25.84
C THR A 14 54.67 32.00 -25.94
N THR A 15 53.52 31.55 -25.39
CA THR A 15 52.38 30.88 -26.08
C THR A 15 52.48 29.46 -26.69
N ALA A 16 51.67 28.51 -26.17
CA ALA A 16 50.60 27.82 -26.93
C ALA A 16 49.73 26.89 -26.03
N VAL A 17 48.43 26.80 -26.33
CA VAL A 17 47.46 25.80 -25.83
C VAL A 17 47.03 24.93 -27.02
N PRO A 18 46.92 23.60 -26.86
CA PRO A 18 45.62 22.97 -27.10
C PRO A 18 45.28 21.78 -26.17
N THR A 19 44.02 21.78 -25.74
CA THR A 19 43.08 20.65 -25.61
C THR A 19 43.61 19.21 -25.48
N THR A 20 43.24 18.52 -24.40
CA THR A 20 42.74 17.14 -24.48
C THR A 20 41.80 16.80 -23.32
N THR A 21 40.72 16.11 -23.64
CA THR A 21 39.64 15.71 -22.71
C THR A 21 39.99 14.37 -22.06
N THR A 22 39.83 14.24 -20.74
CA THR A 22 39.74 12.91 -20.10
C THR A 22 38.68 12.90 -19.01
N THR A 23 37.53 12.34 -19.35
CA THR A 23 36.45 11.99 -18.42
C THR A 23 36.85 10.76 -17.60
N THR A 24 36.67 10.79 -16.28
CA THR A 24 36.69 9.57 -15.44
C THR A 24 35.32 9.31 -14.87
N THR A 25 34.50 8.60 -15.66
CA THR A 25 33.20 8.09 -15.25
C THR A 25 33.41 6.87 -14.36
N THR A 26 32.92 6.90 -13.11
CA THR A 26 32.88 5.70 -12.27
C THR A 26 31.70 4.83 -12.67
N THR A 27 31.94 3.85 -13.54
CA THR A 27 30.90 2.91 -13.99
C THR A 27 30.60 1.88 -12.90
N THR A 28 29.46 2.01 -12.21
CA THR A 28 28.87 0.91 -11.44
C THR A 28 28.21 -0.08 -12.40
N THR A 29 28.86 -1.23 -12.59
CA THR A 29 28.36 -2.30 -13.47
C THR A 29 27.19 -3.05 -12.80
N THR A 30 25.95 -2.64 -13.08
CA THR A 30 24.77 -3.42 -12.71
C THR A 30 24.64 -4.63 -13.65
N THR A 31 24.95 -5.83 -13.15
CA THR A 31 24.77 -7.08 -13.90
C THR A 31 23.29 -7.48 -13.89
N THR A 32 22.54 -7.05 -14.89
CA THR A 32 21.17 -7.53 -15.13
C THR A 32 21.21 -8.90 -15.79
N THR A 33 21.12 -9.98 -15.00
CA THR A 33 20.98 -11.34 -15.53
C THR A 33 19.53 -11.58 -15.95
N THR A 34 19.24 -11.35 -17.24
CA THR A 34 17.92 -11.63 -17.81
C THR A 34 17.69 -13.13 -17.93
N THR A 35 16.92 -13.73 -17.02
CA THR A 35 16.34 -15.06 -17.19
C THR A 35 14.89 -14.93 -17.64
N THR A 36 14.62 -15.38 -18.86
CA THR A 36 13.26 -15.43 -19.43
C THR A 36 12.45 -16.57 -18.81
N THR A 37 11.66 -16.26 -17.79
CA THR A 37 10.52 -17.08 -17.36
C THR A 37 9.21 -16.37 -17.71
N THR A 38 8.20 -17.17 -18.03
CA THR A 38 6.93 -16.72 -18.60
C THR A 38 6.03 -16.04 -17.55
N THR A 39 6.34 -14.79 -17.21
CA THR A 39 5.58 -14.04 -16.20
C THR A 39 4.27 -13.49 -16.78
N THR A 40 3.14 -14.04 -16.34
CA THR A 40 1.86 -13.34 -16.42
C THR A 40 1.83 -12.28 -15.31
N LEU A 41 1.62 -11.01 -15.68
CA LEU A 41 1.79 -9.77 -14.88
C LEU A 41 3.25 -9.27 -14.76
N ALA A 42 3.44 -7.97 -15.00
CA ALA A 42 4.77 -7.34 -15.01
C ALA A 42 5.28 -7.10 -13.57
N PRO A 43 6.54 -7.46 -13.23
CA PRO A 43 7.07 -7.52 -11.86
C PRO A 43 7.35 -6.15 -11.20
N GLU A 44 6.87 -5.05 -11.78
CA GLU A 44 7.14 -3.67 -11.38
C GLU A 44 5.87 -2.93 -10.93
N VAL A 45 4.71 -3.24 -11.54
CA VAL A 45 3.39 -2.64 -11.20
C VAL A 45 2.89 -3.11 -9.82
N ASP A 46 3.28 -4.32 -9.43
CA ASP A 46 2.88 -5.03 -8.20
C ASP A 46 3.87 -4.83 -7.03
N ARG A 47 4.89 -3.95 -7.13
CA ARG A 47 5.77 -3.60 -5.98
C ARG A 47 5.44 -2.27 -5.31
N GLU A 48 4.74 -1.38 -5.99
CA GLU A 48 4.44 -0.03 -5.46
C GLU A 48 3.70 -0.06 -4.10
N TRP A 49 2.99 -1.15 -3.76
CA TRP A 49 2.38 -1.29 -2.44
C TRP A 49 3.39 -1.35 -1.29
N GLU A 50 4.62 -1.82 -1.53
CA GLU A 50 5.71 -1.90 -0.55
C GLU A 50 6.13 -0.50 -0.07
N ASP A 51 6.17 0.48 -0.98
CA ASP A 51 6.44 1.88 -0.63
C ASP A 51 5.21 2.55 -0.02
N LEU A 52 4.00 2.27 -0.55
CA LEU A 52 2.77 2.89 -0.06
C LEU A 52 2.41 2.46 1.38
N ILE A 53 2.81 1.27 1.82
CA ILE A 53 2.52 0.78 3.19
C ILE A 53 3.33 1.51 4.27
N LEU A 54 4.46 2.14 3.91
CA LEU A 54 5.24 3.04 4.79
C LEU A 54 4.47 4.29 5.20
N ALA A 55 3.47 4.71 4.41
CA ALA A 55 2.66 5.88 4.72
C ALA A 55 1.82 5.70 6.00
N GLY A 56 1.52 4.45 6.39
CA GLY A 56 0.73 4.10 7.57
C GLY A 56 1.33 4.58 8.90
N PRO A 57 2.52 4.10 9.31
CA PRO A 57 3.18 4.62 10.50
C PRO A 57 3.55 6.10 10.36
N THR A 58 3.94 6.52 9.15
CA THR A 58 4.39 7.91 8.88
C THR A 58 3.27 8.92 9.14
N VAL A 59 2.03 8.67 8.66
CA VAL A 59 0.89 9.56 8.91
C VAL A 59 0.51 9.63 10.39
N VAL A 60 0.70 8.54 11.14
CA VAL A 60 0.43 8.51 12.59
C VAL A 60 1.46 9.33 13.37
N ASN A 61 2.74 9.25 13.02
CA ASN A 61 3.76 10.07 13.67
C ASN A 61 3.56 11.57 13.35
N TYR A 62 3.21 11.94 12.10
CA TYR A 62 2.88 13.33 11.77
C TYR A 62 1.63 13.83 12.52
N LEU A 63 0.59 12.99 12.67
CA LEU A 63 -0.56 13.32 13.51
C LEU A 63 -0.14 13.55 14.98
N GLY A 64 0.75 12.71 15.51
CA GLY A 64 1.32 12.87 16.85
C GLY A 64 2.08 14.19 17.01
N LEU A 65 2.94 14.54 16.05
CA LEU A 65 3.68 15.81 16.05
C LEU A 65 2.73 17.01 15.99
N PHE A 66 1.67 16.91 15.18
CA PHE A 66 0.66 17.96 15.10
C PHE A 66 -0.14 18.10 16.40
N MET A 67 -0.45 16.99 17.08
CA MET A 67 -1.08 17.04 18.42
C MET A 67 -0.17 17.72 19.45
N VAL A 68 1.14 17.45 19.42
CA VAL A 68 2.12 18.13 20.28
C VAL A 68 2.15 19.63 19.98
N LEU A 69 2.17 20.04 18.71
CA LEU A 69 2.07 21.45 18.34
C LEU A 69 0.77 22.09 18.85
N ALA A 70 -0.37 21.46 18.61
CA ALA A 70 -1.69 21.98 18.99
C ALA A 70 -1.86 22.14 20.51
N SER A 71 -1.07 21.42 21.32
CA SER A 71 -1.03 21.62 22.78
C SER A 71 -0.41 22.95 23.23
N ARG A 72 0.29 23.67 22.33
CA ARG A 72 0.82 25.01 22.61
C ARG A 72 -0.30 26.05 22.69
N LYS A 73 -1.31 25.97 21.82
CA LYS A 73 -2.34 27.00 21.67
C LYS A 73 -3.67 26.46 21.13
N SER A 74 -4.77 26.91 21.74
CA SER A 74 -6.13 26.65 21.27
C SER A 74 -6.54 27.59 20.11
N GLN A 75 -5.95 27.41 18.93
CA GLN A 75 -6.30 28.18 17.73
C GLN A 75 -7.69 27.80 17.21
N ILE A 76 -8.56 28.79 16.95
CA ILE A 76 -9.82 28.60 16.21
C ILE A 76 -9.52 28.82 14.71
N LEU A 77 -10.07 27.98 13.85
CA LEU A 77 -9.87 28.06 12.40
C LEU A 77 -10.97 28.93 11.76
N THR A 78 -10.72 29.51 10.59
CA THR A 78 -11.73 30.25 9.81
C THR A 78 -11.95 29.64 8.44
N ALA A 79 -13.21 29.57 8.00
CA ALA A 79 -13.54 29.18 6.63
C ALA A 79 -13.31 30.34 5.64
N PRO A 80 -12.89 30.05 4.40
CA PRO A 80 -12.82 31.06 3.36
C PRO A 80 -14.22 31.57 2.99
N VAL A 81 -14.30 32.83 2.54
CA VAL A 81 -15.57 33.49 2.23
C VAL A 81 -16.34 32.72 1.15
N GLY A 82 -17.61 32.42 1.42
CA GLY A 82 -18.49 31.68 0.50
C GLY A 82 -18.33 30.16 0.53
N VAL A 83 -17.41 29.62 1.32
CA VAL A 83 -17.24 28.16 1.51
C VAL A 83 -17.85 27.74 2.83
N THR A 84 -18.80 26.80 2.77
CA THR A 84 -19.35 26.11 3.95
C THR A 84 -18.63 24.77 4.09
N PRO A 85 -17.83 24.55 5.15
CA PRO A 85 -17.21 23.26 5.42
C PRO A 85 -18.25 22.15 5.61
N GLN A 86 -17.99 20.99 5.01
CA GLN A 86 -18.90 19.85 4.98
C GLN A 86 -18.65 18.88 6.14
N TYR A 87 -17.40 18.75 6.61
CA TYR A 87 -17.01 17.70 7.55
C TYR A 87 -16.55 18.22 8.91
N LEU A 88 -16.05 19.45 9.00
CA LEU A 88 -15.45 20.07 10.17
C LEU A 88 -16.24 21.32 10.59
N SER A 89 -16.32 21.57 11.90
CA SER A 89 -16.97 22.78 12.43
C SER A 89 -15.95 23.89 12.66
N VAL A 90 -16.16 25.03 12.00
CA VAL A 90 -15.31 26.24 12.10
C VAL A 90 -15.28 26.81 13.53
N ALA A 91 -16.31 26.55 14.33
CA ALA A 91 -16.42 27.03 15.71
C ALA A 91 -15.57 26.24 16.72
N GLN A 92 -14.85 25.19 16.29
CA GLN A 92 -14.06 24.34 17.18
C GLN A 92 -12.58 24.72 17.20
N PRO A 93 -11.91 24.62 18.36
CA PRO A 93 -10.48 24.82 18.46
C PRO A 93 -9.73 23.62 17.83
N LEU A 94 -8.53 23.88 17.29
CA LEU A 94 -7.72 22.90 16.56
C LEU A 94 -7.49 21.59 17.35
N PRO A 95 -7.21 21.57 18.67
CA PRO A 95 -7.16 20.33 19.44
C PRO A 95 -8.42 19.45 19.35
N ALA A 96 -9.62 20.05 19.33
CA ALA A 96 -10.87 19.29 19.19
C ALA A 96 -11.03 18.71 17.79
N ILE A 97 -10.65 19.48 16.76
CA ILE A 97 -10.63 19.03 15.36
C ILE A 97 -9.66 17.85 15.19
N LEU A 98 -8.43 17.95 15.72
CA LEU A 98 -7.44 16.87 15.68
C LEU A 98 -7.89 15.64 16.46
N SER A 99 -8.56 15.80 17.59
CA SER A 99 -9.14 14.68 18.35
C SER A 99 -10.19 13.92 17.52
N ARG A 100 -11.09 14.64 16.82
CA ARG A 100 -12.07 14.03 15.89
C ARG A 100 -11.36 13.32 14.74
N ILE A 101 -10.42 13.99 14.05
CA ILE A 101 -9.65 13.40 12.94
C ILE A 101 -8.91 12.14 13.38
N SER A 102 -8.32 12.13 14.58
CA SER A 102 -7.70 10.93 15.16
C SER A 102 -8.68 9.78 15.34
N THR A 103 -9.93 10.07 15.69
CA THR A 103 -10.99 9.07 15.85
C THR A 103 -11.43 8.55 14.49
N ASP A 104 -11.55 9.43 13.50
CA ASP A 104 -11.91 9.06 12.13
C ASP A 104 -10.83 8.19 11.45
N MET A 105 -9.55 8.54 11.62
CA MET A 105 -8.38 7.77 11.16
C MET A 105 -8.25 6.42 11.88
N GLN A 106 -8.38 6.38 13.21
CA GLN A 106 -8.36 5.11 13.97
C GLN A 106 -9.46 4.16 13.47
N THR A 107 -10.67 4.69 13.24
CA THR A 107 -11.80 3.90 12.75
C THR A 107 -11.53 3.34 11.35
N ALA A 108 -10.91 4.12 10.46
CA ALA A 108 -10.49 3.65 9.14
C ALA A 108 -9.43 2.54 9.22
N PHE A 109 -8.38 2.73 10.04
CA PHE A 109 -7.33 1.72 10.20
C PHE A 109 -7.85 0.41 10.81
N LYS A 110 -8.75 0.49 11.79
CA LYS A 110 -9.37 -0.71 12.38
C LYS A 110 -10.26 -1.43 11.37
N LEU A 111 -11.15 -0.72 10.67
CA LEU A 111 -12.00 -1.29 9.63
C LEU A 111 -11.15 -2.04 8.59
N ALA A 112 -10.08 -1.41 8.11
CA ALA A 112 -9.16 -2.04 7.17
C ALA A 112 -8.47 -3.30 7.72
N SER A 113 -8.10 -3.35 9.00
CA SER A 113 -7.53 -4.58 9.60
C SER A 113 -8.58 -5.69 9.64
N ASP A 114 -9.77 -5.39 10.19
CA ASP A 114 -10.88 -6.35 10.33
C ASP A 114 -11.31 -6.90 8.97
N ASP A 115 -11.39 -6.05 7.94
CA ASP A 115 -11.78 -6.43 6.58
C ASP A 115 -10.67 -7.11 5.77
N LEU A 116 -9.41 -6.68 5.88
CA LEU A 116 -8.30 -7.37 5.22
C LEU A 116 -8.04 -8.76 5.80
N VAL A 117 -8.34 -9.01 7.08
CA VAL A 117 -8.37 -10.38 7.64
C VAL A 117 -9.43 -11.24 6.95
N ARG A 118 -10.61 -10.69 6.61
CA ARG A 118 -11.65 -11.39 5.85
C ARG A 118 -11.24 -11.64 4.40
N THR A 119 -10.62 -10.66 3.74
CA THR A 119 -10.03 -10.84 2.40
C THR A 119 -8.97 -11.93 2.43
N ARG A 120 -8.01 -11.87 3.35
CA ARG A 120 -6.96 -12.89 3.56
C ARG A 120 -7.55 -14.29 3.70
N SER A 121 -8.47 -14.48 4.65
CA SER A 121 -9.12 -15.77 4.95
C SER A 121 -9.83 -16.39 3.74
N ASN A 122 -10.41 -15.56 2.86
CA ASN A 122 -11.05 -16.04 1.64
C ASN A 122 -10.06 -16.31 0.51
N MET A 123 -9.06 -15.44 0.31
CA MET A 123 -8.06 -15.59 -0.75
C MET A 123 -7.17 -16.82 -0.55
N ASP A 124 -6.94 -17.22 0.70
CA ASP A 124 -6.20 -18.44 1.07
C ASP A 124 -6.96 -19.75 0.69
N GLN A 125 -8.30 -19.71 0.62
CA GLN A 125 -9.14 -20.88 0.28
C GLN A 125 -9.34 -21.10 -1.23
N ILE A 126 -9.15 -20.05 -2.04
CA ILE A 126 -9.34 -20.10 -3.51
C ILE A 126 -8.49 -21.21 -4.18
N PRO A 127 -7.19 -21.37 -3.87
CA PRO A 127 -6.36 -22.44 -4.40
C PRO A 127 -6.92 -23.84 -4.17
N ASP A 128 -7.39 -24.13 -2.95
CA ASP A 128 -7.94 -25.44 -2.59
C ASP A 128 -9.23 -25.75 -3.35
N HIS A 129 -10.10 -24.76 -3.51
CA HIS A 129 -11.32 -24.90 -4.30
C HIS A 129 -11.04 -25.06 -5.80
N ILE A 130 -10.02 -24.38 -6.35
CA ILE A 130 -9.57 -24.56 -7.74
C ILE A 130 -8.98 -25.96 -7.93
N ASN A 131 -8.10 -26.41 -7.03
CA ASN A 131 -7.51 -27.75 -7.05
C ASN A 131 -8.58 -28.84 -6.98
N ALA A 132 -9.56 -28.71 -6.09
CA ALA A 132 -10.71 -29.63 -6.04
C ALA A 132 -11.49 -29.65 -7.36
N GLY A 133 -11.66 -28.51 -8.03
CA GLY A 133 -12.31 -28.41 -9.33
C GLY A 133 -11.53 -29.15 -10.43
N LEU A 134 -10.22 -28.88 -10.54
CA LEU A 134 -9.34 -29.54 -11.50
C LEU A 134 -9.26 -31.05 -11.28
N LEU A 135 -9.12 -31.50 -10.03
CA LEU A 135 -9.07 -32.91 -9.66
C LEU A 135 -10.37 -33.65 -10.01
N LEU A 136 -11.54 -33.02 -9.78
CA LEU A 136 -12.83 -33.56 -10.21
C LEU A 136 -12.87 -33.72 -11.72
N ILE A 137 -12.48 -32.70 -12.49
CA ILE A 137 -12.47 -32.74 -13.96
C ILE A 137 -11.54 -33.86 -14.47
N GLN A 138 -10.37 -34.01 -13.88
CA GLN A 138 -9.37 -35.02 -14.27
C GLN A 138 -9.85 -36.45 -13.94
N THR A 139 -10.32 -36.70 -12.72
CA THR A 139 -10.44 -38.07 -12.18
C THR A 139 -11.86 -38.55 -11.90
N ALA A 140 -12.85 -37.65 -11.73
CA ALA A 140 -14.16 -38.06 -11.25
C ALA A 140 -14.98 -38.80 -12.33
N PRO A 141 -15.68 -39.89 -11.97
CA PRO A 141 -16.71 -40.48 -12.82
C PRO A 141 -17.75 -39.43 -13.22
N SER A 142 -18.26 -39.45 -14.45
CA SER A 142 -19.13 -38.37 -14.98
C SER A 142 -20.40 -38.12 -14.15
N ALA A 143 -20.90 -39.11 -13.42
CA ALA A 143 -21.99 -38.91 -12.45
C ALA A 143 -21.56 -38.04 -11.25
N LEU A 144 -20.40 -38.34 -10.65
CA LEU A 144 -19.85 -37.59 -9.53
C LEU A 144 -19.41 -36.18 -9.95
N LEU A 145 -18.83 -36.04 -11.16
CA LEU A 145 -18.47 -34.77 -11.76
C LEU A 145 -19.67 -33.82 -11.83
N LYS A 146 -20.81 -34.29 -12.39
CA LYS A 146 -22.07 -33.53 -12.49
C LYS A 146 -22.65 -33.11 -11.15
N THR A 147 -22.43 -33.89 -10.09
CA THR A 147 -22.98 -33.59 -8.75
C THR A 147 -22.07 -32.66 -7.95
N LEU A 148 -20.75 -32.87 -7.96
CA LEU A 148 -19.81 -32.15 -7.09
C LEU A 148 -19.24 -30.89 -7.71
N LEU A 149 -19.02 -30.85 -9.03
CA LEU A 149 -18.38 -29.69 -9.67
C LEU A 149 -19.16 -28.38 -9.46
N PRO A 150 -20.50 -28.32 -9.60
CA PRO A 150 -21.24 -27.08 -9.35
C PRO A 150 -21.11 -26.59 -7.90
N TYR A 151 -20.99 -27.49 -6.92
CA TYR A 151 -20.76 -27.12 -5.52
C TYR A 151 -19.36 -26.52 -5.33
N THR A 152 -18.33 -27.14 -5.93
CA THR A 152 -16.97 -26.62 -5.89
C THR A 152 -16.87 -25.23 -6.53
N LEU A 153 -17.43 -25.03 -7.74
CA LEU A 153 -17.44 -23.72 -8.41
C LEU A 153 -18.15 -22.64 -7.57
N LYS A 154 -19.27 -22.99 -6.94
CA LYS A 154 -19.98 -22.08 -6.03
C LYS A 154 -19.13 -21.67 -4.82
N ASN A 155 -18.29 -22.56 -4.30
CA ASN A 155 -17.37 -22.23 -3.21
C ASN A 155 -16.24 -21.29 -3.68
N VAL A 156 -15.65 -21.52 -4.88
CA VAL A 156 -14.68 -20.58 -5.47
C VAL A 156 -15.30 -19.18 -5.63
N GLN A 157 -16.52 -19.10 -6.20
CA GLN A 157 -17.23 -17.82 -6.38
C GLN A 157 -17.50 -17.15 -5.04
N ARG A 158 -17.99 -17.89 -4.04
CA ARG A 158 -18.28 -17.33 -2.72
C ARG A 158 -17.03 -16.73 -2.09
N ALA A 159 -15.92 -17.46 -2.08
CA ALA A 159 -14.65 -16.96 -1.53
C ALA A 159 -14.18 -15.69 -2.25
N ALA A 160 -14.24 -15.67 -3.59
CA ALA A 160 -13.91 -14.49 -4.38
C ALA A 160 -14.76 -13.27 -4.00
N ASN A 161 -16.10 -13.44 -4.01
CA ASN A 161 -17.05 -12.38 -3.75
C ASN A 161 -16.95 -11.86 -2.30
N GLU A 162 -16.87 -12.75 -1.31
CA GLU A 162 -16.74 -12.37 0.11
C GLU A 162 -15.39 -11.68 0.39
N GLY A 163 -14.32 -12.12 -0.27
CA GLY A 163 -13.00 -11.48 -0.17
C GLY A 163 -12.93 -10.10 -0.83
N ALA A 164 -13.66 -9.88 -1.93
CA ALA A 164 -13.69 -8.61 -2.65
C ALA A 164 -14.67 -7.59 -2.05
N ALA A 165 -15.85 -8.02 -1.58
CA ALA A 165 -16.95 -7.17 -1.14
C ALA A 165 -16.58 -6.15 -0.04
N VAL A 166 -15.60 -6.47 0.79
CA VAL A 166 -15.14 -5.61 1.91
C VAL A 166 -14.10 -4.54 1.51
N THR A 167 -13.45 -4.71 0.35
CA THR A 167 -12.35 -3.82 -0.08
C THR A 167 -12.82 -2.44 -0.53
N LYS A 168 -13.98 -2.36 -1.21
CA LYS A 168 -14.59 -1.10 -1.67
C LYS A 168 -15.08 -0.22 -0.51
N PRO A 169 -15.90 -0.72 0.45
CA PRO A 169 -16.28 0.05 1.65
C PRO A 169 -15.07 0.52 2.47
N THR A 170 -14.01 -0.30 2.55
CA THR A 170 -12.74 0.11 3.18
C THR A 170 -12.13 1.31 2.44
N LEU A 171 -11.98 1.26 1.11
CA LEU A 171 -11.46 2.38 0.32
C LEU A 171 -12.32 3.66 0.47
N GLU A 172 -13.65 3.54 0.46
CA GLU A 172 -14.58 4.66 0.66
C GLU A 172 -14.39 5.33 2.03
N ARG A 173 -14.09 4.56 3.08
CA ARG A 173 -13.75 5.09 4.40
C ARG A 173 -12.44 5.89 4.37
N PHE A 174 -11.42 5.46 3.62
CA PHE A 174 -10.18 6.22 3.45
C PHE A 174 -10.37 7.49 2.62
N LEU A 175 -11.16 7.43 1.55
CA LEU A 175 -11.54 8.62 0.76
C LEU A 175 -12.31 9.65 1.60
N THR A 176 -13.19 9.19 2.49
CA THR A 176 -13.90 10.06 3.44
C THR A 176 -12.93 10.83 4.33
N VAL A 177 -11.94 10.15 4.93
CA VAL A 177 -10.92 10.81 5.76
C VAL A 177 -10.02 11.73 4.94
N GLU A 178 -9.71 11.38 3.69
CA GLU A 178 -8.96 12.27 2.79
C GLU A 178 -9.70 13.60 2.53
N ALA A 179 -11.04 13.55 2.39
CA ALA A 179 -11.88 14.75 2.27
C ALA A 179 -11.83 15.61 3.56
N ILE A 180 -11.87 14.98 4.74
CA ILE A 180 -11.71 15.70 6.03
C ILE A 180 -10.35 16.39 6.11
N LEU A 181 -9.27 15.73 5.69
CA LEU A 181 -7.91 16.28 5.69
C LEU A 181 -7.74 17.41 4.67
N LYS A 182 -8.34 17.28 3.48
CA LYS A 182 -8.44 18.36 2.48
C LYS A 182 -9.11 19.60 3.08
N GLU A 183 -10.23 19.43 3.77
CA GLU A 183 -10.95 20.53 4.42
C GLU A 183 -10.13 21.17 5.56
N LEU A 184 -9.42 20.37 6.37
CA LEU A 184 -8.50 20.88 7.40
C LEU A 184 -7.42 21.80 6.80
N VAL A 185 -6.78 21.37 5.71
CA VAL A 185 -5.76 22.18 5.01
C VAL A 185 -6.37 23.48 4.48
N THR A 186 -7.58 23.45 3.90
CA THR A 186 -8.29 24.66 3.45
C THR A 186 -8.59 25.62 4.61
N LEU A 187 -9.07 25.11 5.75
CA LEU A 187 -9.37 25.90 6.95
C LEU A 187 -8.11 26.55 7.54
N LEU A 188 -7.03 25.79 7.70
CA LEU A 188 -5.75 26.31 8.17
C LEU A 188 -5.22 27.38 7.21
N THR A 189 -5.23 27.13 5.90
CA THR A 189 -4.78 28.07 4.87
C THR A 189 -5.56 29.40 4.92
N SER A 190 -6.87 29.32 5.14
CA SER A 190 -7.78 30.46 5.23
C SER A 190 -7.75 31.18 6.59
N THR A 191 -7.08 30.60 7.59
CA THR A 191 -6.89 31.22 8.91
C THR A 191 -5.75 32.24 8.81
N SER A 192 -6.09 33.52 8.98
CA SER A 192 -5.11 34.60 9.03
C SER A 192 -4.28 34.49 10.30
N PRO A 193 -2.94 34.57 10.22
CA PRO A 193 -2.12 34.76 11.41
C PRO A 193 -2.32 36.17 11.97
N ALA A 194 -2.10 36.31 13.28
CA ALA A 194 -1.62 37.55 13.86
C ALA A 194 -0.10 37.65 13.65
N GLU A 195 0.47 38.84 13.73
CA GLU A 195 1.92 39.04 13.55
C GLU A 195 2.74 38.34 14.66
N GLY A 196 3.98 37.93 14.33
CA GLY A 196 4.90 37.29 15.28
C GLY A 196 4.66 35.78 15.44
N GLU A 197 4.78 35.28 16.67
CA GLU A 197 4.76 33.84 17.04
C GLU A 197 3.51 33.08 16.52
N ASP A 198 2.39 33.80 16.36
CA ASP A 198 1.14 33.26 15.81
C ASP A 198 1.25 32.89 14.31
N ALA A 199 2.12 33.57 13.55
CA ALA A 199 2.41 33.25 12.16
C ALA A 199 3.26 31.99 12.01
N ASP A 200 4.26 31.82 12.88
CA ASP A 200 5.12 30.63 12.90
C ASP A 200 4.30 29.39 13.30
N TYR A 201 3.47 29.50 14.34
CA TYR A 201 2.56 28.43 14.77
C TYR A 201 1.62 27.98 13.64
N LEU A 202 0.97 28.91 12.94
CA LEU A 202 0.08 28.56 11.83
C LEU A 202 0.84 28.00 10.63
N THR A 203 2.10 28.39 10.42
CA THR A 203 2.94 27.84 9.35
C THR A 203 3.33 26.39 9.67
N GLU A 204 3.77 26.10 10.90
CA GLU A 204 4.07 24.72 11.35
C GLU A 204 2.80 23.84 11.31
N ALA A 205 1.64 24.38 11.71
CA ALA A 205 0.35 23.68 11.65
C ALA A 205 -0.07 23.35 10.20
N LYS A 206 0.13 24.28 9.26
CA LYS A 206 -0.09 24.05 7.83
C LYS A 206 0.84 22.97 7.29
N ALA A 207 2.12 22.96 7.69
CA ALA A 207 3.07 21.94 7.26
C ALA A 207 2.61 20.53 7.68
N TYR A 208 2.35 20.30 8.98
CA TYR A 208 1.88 18.99 9.44
C TYR A 208 0.55 18.57 8.79
N ALA A 209 -0.40 19.48 8.57
CA ALA A 209 -1.66 19.16 7.90
C ALA A 209 -1.44 18.67 6.45
N ASN A 210 -0.54 19.31 5.70
CA ASN A 210 -0.17 18.89 4.34
C ASN A 210 0.61 17.57 4.33
N ASP A 211 1.53 17.35 5.28
CA ASP A 211 2.25 16.09 5.42
C ASP A 211 1.29 14.92 5.72
N ILE A 212 0.36 15.11 6.68
CA ILE A 212 -0.68 14.13 7.00
C ILE A 212 -1.55 13.83 5.79
N GLN A 213 -2.02 14.87 5.08
CA GLN A 213 -2.81 14.72 3.85
C GLN A 213 -2.05 13.95 2.77
N THR A 214 -0.76 14.25 2.58
CA THR A 214 0.10 13.61 1.58
C THR A 214 0.25 12.12 1.87
N GLN A 215 0.62 11.76 3.10
CA GLN A 215 0.75 10.36 3.52
C GLN A 215 -0.61 9.64 3.48
N TRP A 216 -1.71 10.31 3.85
CA TRP A 216 -3.04 9.72 3.74
C TRP A 216 -3.45 9.44 2.29
N SER A 217 -3.07 10.29 1.34
CA SER A 217 -3.32 10.04 -0.09
C SER A 217 -2.53 8.84 -0.62
N LEU A 218 -1.34 8.56 -0.07
CA LEU A 218 -0.61 7.31 -0.36
C LEU A 218 -1.35 6.07 0.20
N LEU A 219 -1.96 6.16 1.38
CA LEU A 219 -2.84 5.11 1.90
C LEU A 219 -4.09 4.92 1.02
N VAL A 220 -4.71 5.99 0.54
CA VAL A 220 -5.82 5.90 -0.44
C VAL A 220 -5.38 5.14 -1.70
N LYS A 221 -4.17 5.39 -2.22
CA LYS A 221 -3.61 4.62 -3.36
C LYS A 221 -3.39 3.15 -3.01
N LEU A 222 -2.91 2.84 -1.80
CA LEU A 222 -2.75 1.46 -1.31
C LEU A 222 -4.10 0.72 -1.29
N PHE A 223 -5.13 1.32 -0.68
CA PHE A 223 -6.47 0.73 -0.63
C PHE A 223 -7.15 0.65 -1.99
N LYS A 224 -6.83 1.55 -2.91
CA LYS A 224 -7.23 1.41 -4.31
C LYS A 224 -6.57 0.19 -4.97
N LYS A 225 -5.27 -0.04 -4.79
CA LYS A 225 -4.60 -1.26 -5.29
C LYS A 225 -5.21 -2.54 -4.69
N PHE A 226 -5.52 -2.55 -3.39
CA PHE A 226 -6.23 -3.66 -2.75
C PHE A 226 -7.59 -3.95 -3.43
N SER A 227 -8.41 -2.92 -3.61
CA SER A 227 -9.73 -3.06 -4.25
C SER A 227 -9.63 -3.47 -5.72
N ASP A 228 -8.76 -2.83 -6.50
CA ASP A 228 -8.55 -3.15 -7.92
C ASP A 228 -8.04 -4.59 -8.09
N ARG A 229 -7.15 -5.07 -7.21
CA ARG A 229 -6.64 -6.45 -7.23
C ARG A 229 -7.71 -7.47 -6.86
N ALA A 230 -8.58 -7.16 -5.89
CA ALA A 230 -9.68 -8.03 -5.51
C ALA A 230 -10.70 -8.17 -6.67
N ASP A 231 -11.10 -7.05 -7.28
CA ASP A 231 -11.97 -7.02 -8.46
C ASP A 231 -11.37 -7.82 -9.63
N ILE A 232 -10.07 -7.68 -9.90
CA ILE A 232 -9.37 -8.47 -10.94
C ILE A 232 -9.40 -9.97 -10.61
N THR A 233 -9.22 -10.34 -9.34
CA THR A 233 -9.23 -11.75 -8.90
C THR A 233 -10.63 -12.36 -9.05
N GLU A 234 -11.68 -11.66 -8.59
CA GLU A 234 -13.09 -12.06 -8.77
C GLU A 234 -13.47 -12.18 -10.25
N THR A 235 -13.07 -11.21 -11.07
CA THR A 235 -13.34 -11.20 -12.51
C THR A 235 -12.67 -12.37 -13.21
N ARG A 236 -11.41 -12.69 -12.89
CA ARG A 236 -10.68 -13.85 -13.44
C ARG A 236 -11.32 -15.17 -13.01
N ILE A 237 -11.69 -15.29 -11.75
CA ILE A 237 -12.39 -16.48 -11.23
C ILE A 237 -13.69 -16.72 -12.00
N THR A 238 -14.52 -15.69 -12.15
CA THR A 238 -15.83 -15.79 -12.80
C THR A 238 -15.70 -16.10 -14.30
N ASN A 239 -14.84 -15.37 -15.02
CA ASN A 239 -14.79 -15.38 -16.49
C ASN A 239 -13.77 -16.37 -17.06
N SER A 240 -12.66 -16.65 -16.36
CA SER A 240 -11.56 -17.47 -16.85
C SER A 240 -11.50 -18.86 -16.21
N PHE A 241 -12.17 -19.09 -15.08
CA PHE A 241 -12.25 -20.40 -14.44
C PHE A 241 -13.68 -20.95 -14.39
N ILE A 242 -14.62 -20.27 -13.73
CA ILE A 242 -15.98 -20.78 -13.49
C ILE A 242 -16.76 -20.95 -14.80
N SER A 243 -16.98 -19.87 -15.56
CA SER A 243 -17.76 -19.92 -16.81
C SER A 243 -17.24 -20.98 -17.81
N PRO A 244 -15.91 -21.13 -18.05
CA PRO A 244 -15.39 -22.23 -18.84
C PRO A 244 -15.63 -23.61 -18.21
N THR A 245 -15.44 -23.74 -16.89
CA THR A 245 -15.55 -25.03 -16.17
C THR A 245 -16.98 -25.57 -16.10
N GLU A 246 -18.02 -24.74 -16.20
CA GLU A 246 -19.41 -25.22 -16.26
C GLU A 246 -19.66 -26.19 -17.44
N ALA A 247 -18.95 -26.01 -18.55
CA ALA A 247 -18.99 -26.93 -19.68
C ALA A 247 -18.41 -28.31 -19.35
N ALA A 248 -17.55 -28.42 -18.33
CA ALA A 248 -16.93 -29.68 -17.92
C ALA A 248 -17.94 -30.71 -17.36
N ASN A 249 -19.12 -30.26 -16.91
CA ASN A 249 -20.19 -31.14 -16.42
C ASN A 249 -20.60 -32.23 -17.44
N ASN A 250 -20.37 -32.03 -18.73
CA ASN A 250 -20.78 -32.97 -19.78
C ASN A 250 -19.64 -33.77 -20.42
N LEU A 251 -18.43 -33.72 -19.85
CA LEU A 251 -17.29 -34.48 -20.38
C LEU A 251 -17.42 -35.98 -20.03
N THR A 252 -17.22 -36.82 -21.04
CA THR A 252 -17.37 -38.28 -20.95
C THR A 252 -16.09 -39.03 -21.32
N THR A 253 -15.16 -38.39 -22.04
CA THR A 253 -13.89 -39.03 -22.45
C THR A 253 -12.67 -38.33 -21.85
N GLU A 254 -11.58 -39.08 -21.74
CA GLU A 254 -10.33 -38.56 -21.19
C GLU A 254 -9.69 -37.48 -22.07
N THR A 255 -9.78 -37.63 -23.40
CA THR A 255 -9.34 -36.62 -24.36
C THR A 255 -10.10 -35.29 -24.20
N GLN A 256 -11.40 -35.36 -23.91
CA GLN A 256 -12.22 -34.17 -23.63
C GLN A 256 -11.77 -33.48 -22.34
N ARG A 257 -11.48 -34.24 -21.27
CA ARG A 257 -10.99 -33.72 -19.99
C ARG A 257 -9.63 -33.07 -20.11
N ARG A 258 -8.64 -33.74 -20.72
CA ARG A 258 -7.30 -33.18 -20.94
C ARG A 258 -7.35 -31.87 -21.73
N SER A 259 -8.08 -31.85 -22.87
CA SER A 259 -8.25 -30.63 -23.67
C SER A 259 -9.00 -29.49 -22.93
N HIS A 260 -9.75 -29.81 -21.88
CA HIS A 260 -10.39 -28.83 -21.01
C HIS A 260 -9.40 -28.31 -19.93
N LEU A 261 -8.65 -29.21 -19.30
CA LEU A 261 -7.60 -28.89 -18.32
C LEU A 261 -6.49 -28.02 -18.93
N ASP A 262 -6.06 -28.30 -20.17
CA ASP A 262 -5.09 -27.49 -20.94
C ASP A 262 -5.48 -25.99 -21.00
N LYS A 263 -6.80 -25.69 -21.00
CA LYS A 263 -7.34 -24.33 -21.06
C LYS A 263 -7.53 -23.71 -19.68
N LEU A 264 -7.87 -24.51 -18.68
CA LEU A 264 -8.13 -24.04 -17.30
C LEU A 264 -6.85 -23.79 -16.51
N ILE A 265 -5.79 -24.57 -16.72
CA ILE A 265 -4.58 -24.51 -15.89
C ILE A 265 -3.84 -23.17 -15.98
N PRO A 266 -3.69 -22.52 -17.15
CA PRO A 266 -3.15 -21.16 -17.21
C PRO A 266 -4.00 -20.14 -16.43
N ALA A 267 -5.33 -20.29 -16.41
CA ALA A 267 -6.22 -19.44 -15.63
C ALA A 267 -6.12 -19.72 -14.12
N ALA A 268 -6.06 -21.00 -13.73
CA ALA A 268 -5.85 -21.43 -12.34
C ALA A 268 -4.55 -20.84 -11.76
N ILE A 269 -3.44 -20.94 -12.50
CA ILE A 269 -2.15 -20.33 -12.15
C ILE A 269 -2.28 -18.80 -11.98
N ALA A 270 -2.92 -18.13 -12.93
CA ALA A 270 -3.08 -16.67 -12.91
C ALA A 270 -4.05 -16.17 -11.80
N ILE A 271 -4.96 -17.01 -11.32
CA ILE A 271 -5.82 -16.75 -10.16
C ILE A 271 -5.08 -17.01 -8.85
N ASP A 272 -4.33 -18.12 -8.77
CA ASP A 272 -3.53 -18.49 -7.61
C ASP A 272 -2.51 -17.41 -7.25
N GLN A 273 -1.74 -16.95 -8.23
CA GLN A 273 -0.80 -15.84 -8.08
C GLN A 273 -1.50 -14.53 -7.66
N SER A 274 -2.69 -14.26 -8.20
CA SER A 274 -3.46 -13.06 -7.87
C SER A 274 -3.94 -13.07 -6.43
N SER A 275 -4.49 -14.22 -6.00
CA SER A 275 -5.01 -14.47 -4.66
C SER A 275 -3.88 -14.49 -3.62
N HIS A 276 -2.76 -15.16 -3.94
CA HIS A 276 -1.59 -15.24 -3.07
C HIS A 276 -0.96 -13.85 -2.85
N LEU A 277 -0.83 -13.01 -3.88
CA LEU A 277 -0.33 -11.64 -3.67
C LEU A 277 -1.29 -10.82 -2.79
N LEU A 278 -2.60 -10.89 -3.05
CA LEU A 278 -3.59 -10.16 -2.27
C LEU A 278 -3.58 -10.60 -0.79
N ASN A 279 -3.44 -11.90 -0.54
CA ASN A 279 -3.25 -12.49 0.79
C ASN A 279 -1.99 -11.96 1.48
N MET A 280 -0.86 -11.89 0.76
CA MET A 280 0.42 -11.38 1.27
C MET A 280 0.39 -9.88 1.58
N MET A 281 -0.22 -9.07 0.73
CA MET A 281 -0.43 -7.64 0.96
C MET A 281 -1.33 -7.41 2.20
N ALA A 282 -2.42 -8.17 2.32
CA ALA A 282 -3.36 -8.09 3.43
C ALA A 282 -2.72 -8.48 4.77
N LEU A 283 -1.93 -9.57 4.78
CA LEU A 283 -1.14 -10.00 5.93
C LEU A 283 -0.12 -8.94 6.36
N SER A 284 0.60 -8.36 5.40
CA SER A 284 1.59 -7.30 5.66
C SER A 284 0.93 -6.08 6.31
N TYR A 285 -0.24 -5.67 5.82
CA TYR A 285 -0.99 -4.55 6.40
C TYR A 285 -1.48 -4.86 7.82
N ASP A 286 -2.04 -6.04 8.06
CA ASP A 286 -2.55 -6.46 9.37
C ASP A 286 -1.44 -6.44 10.44
N GLU A 287 -0.24 -6.96 10.12
CA GLU A 287 0.93 -6.93 11.01
C GLU A 287 1.37 -5.50 11.35
N ILE A 288 1.40 -4.59 10.37
CA ILE A 288 1.83 -3.20 10.57
C ILE A 288 0.75 -2.36 11.28
N SER A 289 -0.52 -2.54 10.92
CA SER A 289 -1.64 -1.75 11.43
C SER A 289 -1.80 -1.92 12.94
N ASN A 290 -1.74 -3.17 13.41
CA ASN A 290 -1.86 -3.51 14.82
C ASN A 290 -0.72 -2.96 15.68
N GLU A 291 0.53 -3.02 15.20
CA GLU A 291 1.70 -2.59 15.98
C GLU A 291 1.99 -1.08 15.88
N HIS A 292 1.71 -0.47 14.73
CA HIS A 292 2.24 0.86 14.36
C HIS A 292 1.17 1.89 13.94
N MET A 293 -0.09 1.51 13.72
CA MET A 293 -1.12 2.45 13.27
C MET A 293 -2.24 2.67 14.29
N ALA A 294 -3.25 1.79 14.33
CA ALA A 294 -4.52 2.05 15.01
C ALA A 294 -4.37 2.29 16.53
N ASN A 295 -3.48 1.52 17.17
CA ASN A 295 -3.20 1.65 18.60
C ASN A 295 -2.34 2.88 18.93
N GLN A 296 -1.41 3.26 18.04
CA GLN A 296 -0.52 4.40 18.22
C GLN A 296 -1.29 5.74 18.14
N ILE A 297 -2.28 5.87 17.26
CA ILE A 297 -3.17 7.04 17.22
C ILE A 297 -3.83 7.30 18.59
N VAL A 298 -4.28 6.26 19.29
CA VAL A 298 -4.89 6.40 20.63
C VAL A 298 -3.84 6.87 21.64
N ALA A 299 -2.64 6.28 21.59
CA ALA A 299 -1.53 6.65 22.47
C ALA A 299 -1.03 8.09 22.27
N HIS A 300 -1.29 8.71 21.12
CA HIS A 300 -0.93 10.10 20.84
C HIS A 300 -1.97 11.14 21.31
N ARG A 301 -3.23 10.75 21.56
CA ARG A 301 -4.27 11.71 22.03
C ARG A 301 -3.88 12.52 23.28
N PRO A 302 -3.19 11.97 24.30
CA PRO A 302 -2.71 12.75 25.44
C PRO A 302 -1.77 13.90 25.07
N TYR A 303 -1.12 13.87 23.90
CA TYR A 303 -0.25 14.96 23.45
C TYR A 303 -1.01 16.28 23.25
N LEU A 304 -2.32 16.26 23.03
CA LEU A 304 -3.15 17.47 22.98
C LEU A 304 -3.21 18.24 24.31
N GLY A 305 -2.85 17.61 25.43
CA GLY A 305 -2.91 18.17 26.79
C GLY A 305 -1.56 18.46 27.44
N LEU A 306 -0.45 18.55 26.68
CA LEU A 306 0.88 18.76 27.25
C LEU A 306 1.04 20.17 27.84
N ALA A 307 1.28 20.22 29.15
CA ALA A 307 1.31 21.45 29.93
C ALA A 307 2.62 22.26 29.82
N THR A 308 3.74 21.64 29.42
CA THR A 308 5.07 22.29 29.42
C THR A 308 5.84 22.03 28.14
N GLU A 309 6.70 22.98 27.75
CA GLU A 309 7.56 22.83 26.56
C GLU A 309 8.58 21.69 26.71
N SER A 310 9.02 21.39 27.93
CA SER A 310 9.87 20.22 28.21
C SER A 310 9.20 18.89 27.85
N LEU A 311 7.89 18.76 28.10
CA LEU A 311 7.13 17.58 27.70
C LEU A 311 6.92 17.54 26.18
N ARG A 312 6.64 18.69 25.55
CA ARG A 312 6.49 18.79 24.08
C ARG A 312 7.78 18.38 23.35
N ALA A 313 8.92 18.92 23.76
CA ALA A 313 10.23 18.58 23.19
C ALA A 313 10.58 17.09 23.38
N LEU A 314 10.24 16.50 24.53
CA LEU A 314 10.41 15.06 24.77
C LEU A 314 9.51 14.22 23.85
N SER A 315 8.22 14.58 23.73
CA SER A 315 7.27 13.88 22.86
C SER A 315 7.66 13.97 21.37
N GLN A 316 8.08 15.14 20.90
CA GLN A 316 8.60 15.31 19.54
C GLN A 316 9.81 14.41 19.29
N ARG A 317 10.79 14.37 20.21
CA ARG A 317 11.96 13.51 20.07
C ARG A 317 11.60 12.02 20.03
N GLN A 318 10.64 11.59 20.85
CA GLN A 318 10.15 10.21 20.85
C GLN A 318 9.47 9.86 19.52
N LEU A 319 8.61 10.73 18.99
CA LEU A 319 7.93 10.56 17.70
C LEU A 319 8.91 10.47 16.51
N TRP A 320 9.94 11.32 16.48
CA TRP A 320 10.99 11.23 15.45
C TRP A 320 11.77 9.91 15.53
N GLN A 321 12.06 9.43 16.73
CA GLN A 321 12.74 8.15 16.92
C GLN A 321 11.84 6.95 16.54
N SER A 322 10.54 6.97 16.88
CA SER A 322 9.60 5.92 16.46
C SER A 322 9.43 5.88 14.95
N THR A 323 9.34 7.03 14.27
CA THR A 323 9.21 7.11 12.80
C THR A 323 10.35 6.36 12.09
N ILE A 324 11.60 6.62 12.49
CA ILE A 324 12.79 6.00 11.88
C ILE A 324 12.84 4.48 12.15
N ALA A 325 12.52 4.06 13.38
CA ALA A 325 12.50 2.63 13.73
C ALA A 325 11.38 1.86 12.99
N GLN A 326 10.20 2.47 12.89
CA GLN A 326 9.03 1.89 12.23
C GLN A 326 9.23 1.80 10.71
N SER A 327 9.76 2.84 10.04
CA SER A 327 9.95 2.81 8.59
C SER A 327 10.95 1.71 8.17
N VAL A 328 12.05 1.54 8.90
CA VAL A 328 13.01 0.45 8.68
C VAL A 328 12.35 -0.92 8.88
N LYS A 329 11.54 -1.09 9.92
CA LYS A 329 10.83 -2.35 10.18
C LYS A 329 9.80 -2.68 9.09
N VAL A 330 9.01 -1.69 8.66
CA VAL A 330 8.01 -1.84 7.60
C VAL A 330 8.65 -2.16 6.25
N ALA A 331 9.67 -1.41 5.84
CA ALA A 331 10.38 -1.66 4.58
C ALA A 331 11.00 -3.07 4.57
N ARG A 332 11.59 -3.50 5.70
CA ARG A 332 12.13 -4.86 5.85
C ARG A 332 11.03 -5.93 5.77
N LEU A 333 9.86 -5.70 6.37
CA LEU A 333 8.74 -6.64 6.31
C LEU A 333 8.22 -6.78 4.87
N ALA A 334 7.97 -5.67 4.18
CA ALA A 334 7.53 -5.67 2.78
C ALA A 334 8.52 -6.44 1.88
N GLN A 335 9.82 -6.16 2.02
CA GLN A 335 10.88 -6.86 1.28
C GLN A 335 10.93 -8.37 1.59
N VAL A 336 10.74 -8.78 2.85
CA VAL A 336 10.67 -10.21 3.23
C VAL A 336 9.46 -10.88 2.59
N ARG A 337 8.30 -10.23 2.61
CA ARG A 337 7.05 -10.72 2.02
C ARG A 337 7.14 -10.84 0.50
N GLN A 338 7.81 -9.90 -0.17
CA GLN A 338 8.07 -9.98 -1.60
C GLN A 338 9.01 -11.14 -1.95
N ASN A 339 10.05 -11.39 -1.13
CA ASN A 339 10.95 -12.53 -1.31
C ASN A 339 10.24 -13.87 -1.07
N GLU A 340 9.35 -13.93 -0.07
CA GLU A 340 8.50 -15.09 0.21
C GLU A 340 7.59 -15.40 -0.99
N PHE A 341 6.86 -14.40 -1.51
CA PHE A 341 6.00 -14.55 -2.69
C PHE A 341 6.80 -15.03 -3.92
N ALA A 342 7.98 -14.47 -4.17
CA ALA A 342 8.85 -14.87 -5.28
C ALA A 342 9.39 -16.30 -5.14
N ALA A 343 9.67 -16.75 -3.91
CA ALA A 343 10.19 -18.09 -3.64
C ALA A 343 9.11 -19.19 -3.70
N THR A 344 7.88 -18.90 -3.26
CA THR A 344 6.77 -19.88 -3.25
C THR A 344 6.09 -20.02 -4.61
N SER A 345 5.95 -18.93 -5.36
CA SER A 345 5.17 -18.90 -6.62
C SER A 345 5.57 -19.98 -7.64
N PRO A 346 6.86 -20.28 -7.91
CA PRO A 346 7.23 -21.33 -8.86
C PRO A 346 6.71 -22.72 -8.47
N GLY A 347 6.81 -23.09 -7.20
CA GLY A 347 6.31 -24.37 -6.69
C GLY A 347 4.78 -24.46 -6.77
N ARG A 348 4.07 -23.36 -6.46
CA ARG A 348 2.61 -23.27 -6.61
C ARG A 348 2.18 -23.45 -8.08
N ASN A 349 2.90 -22.83 -9.02
CA ASN A 349 2.65 -22.99 -10.46
C ASN A 349 2.89 -24.43 -10.94
N GLU A 350 3.91 -25.12 -10.40
CA GLU A 350 4.22 -26.49 -10.77
C GLU A 350 3.12 -27.48 -10.32
N LEU A 351 2.50 -27.25 -9.14
CA LEU A 351 1.36 -28.06 -8.68
C LEU A 351 0.24 -28.12 -9.72
N TYR A 352 -0.16 -26.98 -10.28
CA TYR A 352 -1.17 -26.94 -11.35
C TYR A 352 -0.73 -27.65 -12.64
N SER A 353 0.57 -27.70 -12.90
CA SER A 353 1.12 -28.42 -14.07
C SER A 353 1.07 -29.95 -13.89
N THR A 354 0.83 -30.46 -12.69
CA THR A 354 0.66 -31.91 -12.45
C THR A 354 -0.63 -32.47 -13.05
N TYR A 355 -1.71 -31.69 -13.12
CA TYR A 355 -2.99 -32.10 -13.71
C TYR A 355 -2.92 -32.40 -15.23
N LEU A 356 -1.84 -31.98 -15.91
CA LEU A 356 -1.60 -32.34 -17.32
C LEU A 356 -0.87 -33.68 -17.50
N LYS A 357 -0.13 -34.13 -16.48
CA LYS A 357 0.64 -35.38 -16.51
C LYS A 357 -0.32 -36.58 -16.56
N ASP A 358 0.10 -37.68 -17.20
CA ASP A 358 -0.75 -38.87 -17.32
C ASP A 358 -0.97 -39.55 -15.95
N PRO A 359 -2.23 -39.85 -15.57
CA PRO A 359 -2.52 -40.56 -14.32
C PRO A 359 -2.11 -42.05 -14.34
N VAL A 360 -1.51 -42.52 -15.44
CA VAL A 360 -1.11 -43.93 -15.68
C VAL A 360 0.43 -44.09 -15.68
N ALA A 361 1.18 -43.04 -15.32
CA ALA A 361 2.65 -43.04 -15.26
C ALA A 361 3.21 -42.93 -13.83
N ALA A 362 2.43 -43.33 -12.82
CA ALA A 362 2.79 -43.38 -11.40
C ALA A 362 2.47 -44.77 -10.81
#